data_AF-A0A6B2GAC2-F1
#
_entry.id   AF-A0A6B2GAC2-F1
#
_cell.length_a   1.000
_cell.length_b   1.000
_cell.length_c   1.000
_cell.angle_alpha   90.00
_cell.angle_beta   90.00
_cell.angle_gamma   90.00
#
_symmetry.space_group_name_H-M   'P 1'
#
loop_
_entity.id
_entity.type
_entity.pdbx_description
1 polymer ?
#
loop_
_entity_poly.entity_id
_entity_poly.type
_entity_poly.pdbx_seq_one_letter_code
_entity_poly.pdbx_strand_id
1 'polypeptide(L)'
;MAILEEDKFKKVIAHAKEYGYVFPSSEIYDGLSAVYDYGQNGVELKKNIRDYWWQAMVQMNENIVGLDAAIFMHPTTWKASGHVDAFNDPLIDNKDSKKRYRADVLIEDYVAKIEDKIEKEVSKAAKRFGESFDKAQFLATNTRVIEYQAKAAAILKRMGQSLANEDLADVKALIEELEIA
;
A
#
# COMPACT_ATOMS: atom_id res chain seq x y z
N MET A 1 -7.38 -17.01 -5.96
CA MET A 1 -6.22 -16.96 -5.04
C MET A 1 -6.40 -15.83 -4.02
N ALA A 2 -6.71 -14.60 -4.46
CA ALA A 2 -6.98 -13.45 -3.57
C ALA A 2 -8.01 -13.69 -2.43
N ILE A 3 -9.16 -14.34 -2.69
CA ILE A 3 -10.18 -14.62 -1.65
C ILE A 3 -9.65 -15.54 -0.53
N LEU A 4 -8.76 -16.48 -0.86
CA LEU A 4 -8.14 -17.38 0.12
C LEU A 4 -7.09 -16.67 0.98
N GLU A 5 -6.42 -15.65 0.44
CA GLU A 5 -5.46 -14.84 1.18
C GLU A 5 -6.17 -13.85 2.11
N GLU A 6 -7.28 -13.25 1.66
CA GLU A 6 -8.09 -12.36 2.48
C GLU A 6 -8.69 -13.10 3.71
N ASP A 7 -9.14 -14.34 3.52
CA ASP A 7 -9.66 -15.18 4.61
C ASP A 7 -8.54 -15.60 5.60
N LYS A 8 -7.34 -15.90 5.10
CA LYS A 8 -6.17 -16.15 5.97
C LYS A 8 -5.79 -14.91 6.78
N PHE A 9 -5.79 -13.73 6.15
CA PHE A 9 -5.45 -12.49 6.83
C PHE A 9 -6.45 -12.14 7.94
N LYS A 10 -7.76 -12.33 7.68
CA LYS A 10 -8.80 -12.19 8.71
C LYS A 10 -8.59 -13.12 9.90
N LYS A 11 -8.18 -14.38 9.64
CA LYS A 11 -7.83 -15.33 10.71
C LYS A 11 -6.61 -14.88 11.52
N VAL A 12 -5.59 -14.31 10.88
CA VAL A 12 -4.42 -13.77 11.57
C VAL A 12 -4.81 -12.58 12.45
N ILE A 13 -5.63 -11.65 11.95
CA ILE A 13 -6.12 -10.52 12.74
C ILE A 13 -6.92 -11.01 13.95
N ALA A 14 -7.84 -11.96 13.74
CA ALA A 14 -8.63 -12.53 14.82
C ALA A 14 -7.75 -13.19 15.89
N HIS A 15 -6.77 -14.00 15.47
CA HIS A 15 -5.81 -14.62 16.38
C HIS A 15 -4.97 -13.58 17.14
N ALA A 16 -4.46 -12.56 16.44
CA ALA A 16 -3.67 -11.50 17.07
C ALA A 16 -4.47 -10.77 18.16
N LYS A 17 -5.76 -10.52 17.93
CA LYS A 17 -6.65 -9.90 18.92
C LYS A 17 -6.97 -10.86 20.06
N GLU A 18 -7.40 -12.08 19.76
CA GLU A 18 -7.84 -13.09 20.74
C GLU A 18 -6.72 -13.49 21.71
N TYR A 19 -5.48 -13.58 21.21
CA TYR A 19 -4.33 -14.03 22.00
C TYR A 19 -3.47 -12.88 22.55
N GLY A 20 -3.96 -11.63 22.52
CA GLY A 20 -3.28 -10.52 23.19
C GLY A 20 -1.99 -10.05 22.52
N TYR A 21 -1.97 -10.00 21.19
CA TYR A 21 -0.88 -9.39 20.42
C TYR A 21 -1.13 -7.92 20.13
N VAL A 22 -2.19 -7.58 19.39
CA VAL A 22 -2.45 -6.21 18.92
C VAL A 22 -3.94 -5.90 19.01
N PHE A 23 -4.27 -4.71 19.50
CA PHE A 23 -5.63 -4.19 19.64
C PHE A 23 -5.74 -2.81 18.99
N PRO A 24 -6.90 -2.45 18.39
CA PRO A 24 -7.20 -1.07 18.05
C PRO A 24 -7.08 -0.19 19.30
N SER A 25 -6.31 0.89 19.22
CA SER A 25 -6.16 1.81 20.35
C SER A 25 -7.51 2.43 20.68
N SER A 26 -7.81 2.54 21.98
CA SER A 26 -9.07 3.13 22.47
C SER A 26 -10.32 2.41 21.96
N GLU A 27 -10.27 1.09 21.76
CA GLU A 27 -11.35 0.27 21.19
C GLU A 27 -12.72 0.49 21.86
N ILE A 28 -12.76 0.69 23.18
CA ILE A 28 -14.01 0.94 23.93
C ILE A 28 -14.67 2.30 23.62
N TYR A 29 -13.97 3.17 22.89
CA TYR A 29 -14.42 4.48 22.43
C TYR A 29 -14.38 4.58 20.90
N ASP A 30 -14.83 3.53 20.22
CA ASP A 30 -14.87 3.39 18.74
C ASP A 30 -13.51 3.26 18.05
N GLY A 31 -12.42 3.32 18.80
CA GLY A 31 -11.06 3.18 18.31
C GLY A 31 -10.52 4.42 17.60
N LEU A 32 -9.20 4.48 17.44
CA LEU A 32 -8.53 5.52 16.64
C LEU A 32 -7.88 4.89 15.41
N SER A 33 -8.27 5.34 14.22
CA SER A 33 -7.75 4.81 12.96
C SER A 33 -6.23 4.88 12.90
N ALA A 34 -5.61 3.78 12.45
CA ALA A 34 -4.16 3.60 12.33
C ALA A 34 -3.35 3.66 13.66
N VAL A 35 -4.01 3.63 14.81
CA VAL A 35 -3.34 3.58 16.13
C VAL A 35 -3.70 2.29 16.84
N TYR A 36 -2.69 1.63 17.41
CA TYR A 36 -2.82 0.29 17.99
C TYR A 36 -2.03 0.15 19.28
N ASP A 37 -2.58 -0.64 20.20
CA ASP A 37 -1.97 -1.02 21.46
C ASP A 37 -1.46 -2.46 21.39
N TYR A 38 -0.27 -2.71 21.96
CA TYR A 38 0.30 -4.05 22.06
C TYR A 38 -0.12 -4.71 23.38
N GLY A 39 -0.73 -5.90 23.29
CA GLY A 39 -1.08 -6.72 24.44
C GLY A 39 0.11 -7.45 25.04
N GLN A 40 -0.14 -8.34 26.02
CA GLN A 40 0.90 -9.06 26.76
C GLN A 40 1.84 -9.88 25.86
N ASN A 41 1.31 -10.56 24.85
CA ASN A 41 2.14 -11.35 23.92
C ASN A 41 2.77 -10.45 22.84
N GLY A 42 2.09 -9.38 22.46
CA GLY A 42 2.59 -8.42 21.47
C GLY A 42 3.77 -7.60 21.96
N VAL A 43 3.75 -7.15 23.21
CA VAL A 43 4.85 -6.37 23.79
C VAL A 43 6.12 -7.21 23.93
N GLU A 44 6.00 -8.48 24.36
CA GLU A 44 7.13 -9.41 24.42
C GLU A 44 7.66 -9.76 23.04
N LEU A 45 6.78 -10.02 22.07
CA LEU A 45 7.21 -10.26 20.69
C LEU A 45 7.95 -9.05 20.10
N LYS A 46 7.39 -7.85 20.24
CA LYS A 46 8.01 -6.61 19.76
C LYS A 46 9.37 -6.38 20.41
N LYS A 47 9.47 -6.61 21.73
CA LYS A 47 10.73 -6.53 22.48
C LYS A 47 11.76 -7.51 21.93
N ASN A 48 11.40 -8.78 21.79
CA ASN A 48 12.31 -9.82 21.31
C ASN A 48 12.84 -9.54 19.89
N ILE A 49 11.97 -9.06 18.99
CA ILE A 49 12.37 -8.66 17.63
C ILE A 49 13.36 -7.49 17.68
N ARG A 50 13.05 -6.45 18.47
CA ARG A 50 13.93 -5.27 18.63
C ARG A 50 15.29 -5.66 19.21
N ASP A 51 15.30 -6.48 20.26
CA ASP A 51 16.52 -6.88 20.96
C ASP A 51 17.41 -7.75 20.03
N TYR A 52 16.79 -8.68 19.28
CA TYR A 52 17.50 -9.45 18.25
C TYR A 52 18.09 -8.56 17.16
N TRP A 53 17.31 -7.60 16.66
CA TRP A 53 17.79 -6.65 15.64
C TRP A 53 18.95 -5.79 16.16
N TRP A 54 18.86 -5.32 17.40
CA TRP A 54 19.94 -4.54 18.03
C TRP A 54 21.23 -5.35 18.15
N GLN A 55 21.13 -6.61 18.58
CA GLN A 55 22.29 -7.50 18.63
C GLN A 55 22.90 -7.69 17.23
N ALA A 56 22.07 -8.06 16.25
CA ALA A 56 22.51 -8.36 14.90
C ALA A 56 23.12 -7.15 14.17
N MET A 57 22.57 -5.96 14.37
CA MET A 57 23.00 -4.75 13.65
C MET A 57 24.06 -3.95 14.42
N VAL A 58 23.91 -3.79 15.73
CA VAL A 58 24.82 -2.93 16.51
C VAL A 58 25.94 -3.73 17.16
N GLN A 59 25.62 -4.81 17.86
CA GLN A 59 26.64 -5.53 18.66
C GLN A 59 27.55 -6.43 17.83
N MET A 60 27.07 -6.90 16.67
CA MET A 60 27.82 -7.80 15.78
C MET A 60 28.57 -7.06 14.65
N ASN A 61 28.47 -5.74 14.55
CA ASN A 61 29.15 -4.95 13.52
C ASN A 61 30.03 -3.87 14.16
N GLU A 62 31.28 -3.73 13.68
CA GLU A 62 32.25 -2.80 14.25
C GLU A 62 31.99 -1.33 13.87
N ASN A 63 31.18 -1.08 12.85
CA ASN A 63 30.96 0.23 12.24
C ASN A 63 29.55 0.81 12.50
N ILE A 64 28.77 0.23 13.43
CA ILE A 64 27.42 0.67 13.77
C ILE A 64 27.37 0.98 15.26
N VAL A 65 26.85 2.16 15.64
CA VAL A 65 26.74 2.60 17.03
C VAL A 65 25.28 2.85 17.42
N GLY A 66 24.95 2.55 18.67
CA GLY A 66 23.64 2.84 19.23
C GLY A 66 23.46 4.32 19.55
N LEU A 67 22.28 4.87 19.26
CA LEU A 67 21.87 6.22 19.59
C LEU A 67 20.38 6.23 19.96
N ASP A 68 20.01 6.97 20.99
CA ASP A 68 18.60 7.25 21.34
C ASP A 68 18.38 8.77 21.32
N ALA A 69 17.54 9.24 20.40
CA ALA A 69 17.33 10.66 20.13
C ALA A 69 15.93 11.09 20.55
N ALA A 70 15.78 12.36 20.93
CA ALA A 70 14.48 12.93 21.27
C ALA A 70 13.54 12.95 20.06
N ILE A 71 12.25 12.69 20.29
CA ILE A 71 11.20 12.76 19.26
C ILE A 71 10.96 14.20 18.81
N PHE A 72 10.98 15.16 19.74
CA PHE A 72 10.85 16.57 19.39
C PHE A 72 12.18 17.13 18.89
N MET A 73 12.17 17.66 17.67
CA MET A 73 13.34 18.24 17.01
C MET A 73 13.08 19.69 16.60
N HIS A 74 14.15 20.49 16.52
CA HIS A 74 14.08 21.88 16.04
C HIS A 74 13.59 21.93 14.58
N PRO A 75 12.70 22.87 14.18
CA PRO A 75 12.11 22.93 12.84
C PRO A 75 13.12 22.94 11.69
N THR A 76 14.27 23.60 11.88
CA THR A 76 15.35 23.67 10.88
C THR A 76 15.90 22.29 10.52
N THR A 77 15.84 21.30 11.41
CA THR A 77 16.24 19.91 11.11
C THR A 77 15.36 19.29 10.03
N TRP A 78 14.04 19.51 10.11
CA TRP A 78 13.09 19.00 9.11
C TRP A 78 13.21 19.72 7.77
N LYS A 79 13.52 21.02 7.78
CA LYS A 79 13.77 21.79 6.56
C LYS A 79 15.08 21.36 5.88
N ALA A 80 16.16 21.23 6.65
CA ALA A 80 17.46 20.83 6.12
C ALA A 80 17.45 19.39 5.55
N SER A 81 16.65 18.49 6.13
CA SER A 81 16.46 17.13 5.61
C SER A 81 15.46 17.04 4.45
N GLY A 82 14.81 18.14 4.06
CA GLY A 82 13.82 18.18 2.98
C GLY A 82 12.41 17.68 3.33
N HIS A 83 12.17 17.19 4.56
CA HIS A 83 10.86 16.67 4.97
C HIS A 83 9.75 17.72 4.86
N VAL A 84 10.05 18.99 5.14
CA VAL A 84 9.05 20.07 5.06
C VAL A 84 8.51 20.23 3.64
N ASP A 85 9.34 20.03 2.62
CA ASP A 85 8.96 20.28 1.23
C ASP A 85 8.48 19.01 0.52
N ALA A 86 9.07 17.86 0.83
CA ALA A 86 8.87 16.61 0.08
C ALA A 86 8.05 15.54 0.81
N PHE A 87 7.85 15.63 2.13
CA PHE A 87 7.14 14.60 2.89
C PHE A 87 5.62 14.89 2.95
N ASN A 88 4.98 14.86 1.77
CA ASN A 88 3.54 15.02 1.64
C ASN A 88 2.98 14.04 0.61
N ASP A 89 1.72 13.65 0.81
CA ASP A 89 0.97 12.80 -0.13
C ASP A 89 -0.06 13.67 -0.88
N PRO A 90 -0.31 13.41 -2.18
CA PRO A 90 -1.33 14.11 -2.96
C PRO A 90 -2.72 13.68 -2.48
N LEU A 91 -3.47 14.63 -1.90
CA LEU A 91 -4.81 14.39 -1.37
C LEU A 91 -5.87 15.10 -2.22
N ILE A 92 -7.01 14.44 -2.43
CA ILE A 92 -8.18 14.98 -3.14
C ILE A 92 -9.40 14.94 -2.22
N ASP A 93 -10.13 16.04 -2.19
CA ASP A 93 -11.38 16.20 -1.46
C ASP A 93 -12.57 16.08 -2.42
N ASN A 94 -13.38 15.05 -2.24
CA ASN A 94 -14.66 14.92 -2.92
C ASN A 94 -15.74 15.65 -2.09
N LYS A 95 -16.35 16.69 -2.67
CA LYS A 95 -17.36 17.53 -2.01
C LYS A 95 -18.73 16.85 -1.83
N ASP A 96 -19.05 15.88 -2.68
CA ASP A 96 -20.31 15.15 -2.64
C ASP A 96 -20.29 14.08 -1.55
N SER A 97 -19.19 13.31 -1.47
CA SER A 97 -19.01 12.28 -0.43
C SER A 97 -18.43 12.82 0.88
N LYS A 98 -17.89 14.04 0.88
CA LYS A 98 -17.17 14.66 2.02
C LYS A 98 -16.00 13.81 2.52
N LYS A 99 -15.43 13.00 1.64
CA LYS A 99 -14.29 12.13 1.93
C LYS A 99 -13.04 12.67 1.27
N ARG A 100 -11.91 12.39 1.93
CA ARG A 100 -10.57 12.68 1.43
C ARG A 100 -9.92 11.39 0.98
N TYR A 101 -9.37 11.40 -0.23
CA TYR A 101 -8.70 10.27 -0.83
C TYR A 101 -7.25 10.62 -1.11
N ARG A 102 -6.36 9.64 -0.96
CA ARG A 102 -5.02 9.67 -1.52
C ARG A 102 -5.13 9.44 -3.02
N ALA A 103 -4.69 10.42 -3.82
CA ALA A 103 -4.91 10.44 -5.26
C ALA A 103 -4.20 9.28 -5.97
N ASP A 104 -2.97 8.99 -5.55
CA ASP A 104 -2.17 7.85 -5.99
C ASP A 104 -2.89 6.53 -5.74
N VAL A 105 -3.30 6.28 -4.49
CA VAL A 105 -4.01 5.05 -4.10
C VAL A 105 -5.31 4.89 -4.88
N LEU A 106 -6.07 5.97 -5.09
CA LEU A 106 -7.32 5.91 -5.84
C LEU A 106 -7.11 5.47 -7.31
N ILE A 107 -6.05 5.99 -7.95
CA ILE A 107 -5.68 5.63 -9.31
C ILE A 107 -5.14 4.19 -9.36
N GLU A 108 -4.28 3.81 -8.40
CA GLU A 108 -3.74 2.46 -8.27
C GLU A 108 -4.84 1.42 -8.08
N ASP A 109 -5.84 1.69 -7.24
CA ASP A 109 -7.01 0.83 -7.03
C ASP A 109 -7.83 0.66 -8.32
N TYR A 110 -7.91 1.70 -9.16
CA TYR A 110 -8.55 1.59 -10.47
C TYR A 110 -7.73 0.71 -11.42
N VAL A 111 -6.41 0.84 -11.41
CA VAL A 111 -5.51 0.00 -12.21
C VAL A 111 -5.58 -1.46 -11.74
N ALA A 112 -5.62 -1.72 -10.44
CA ALA A 112 -5.81 -3.06 -9.88
C ALA A 112 -7.12 -3.72 -10.38
N LYS A 113 -8.21 -2.95 -10.53
CA LYS A 113 -9.46 -3.44 -11.14
C LYS A 113 -9.31 -3.80 -12.63
N ILE A 114 -8.38 -3.17 -13.35
CA ILE A 114 -8.05 -3.54 -14.74
C ILE A 114 -7.23 -4.84 -14.73
N GLU A 115 -6.26 -4.97 -13.82
CA GLU A 115 -5.47 -6.20 -13.66
C GLU A 115 -6.33 -7.40 -13.28
N ASP A 116 -7.34 -7.21 -12.42
CA ASP A 116 -8.35 -8.24 -12.12
C ASP A 116 -9.13 -8.70 -13.35
N LYS A 117 -9.39 -7.81 -14.32
CA LYS A 117 -10.03 -8.19 -15.59
C LYS A 117 -9.08 -9.01 -16.44
N ILE A 118 -7.80 -8.66 -16.48
CA ILE A 118 -6.76 -9.44 -17.17
C ILE A 118 -6.70 -10.86 -16.58
N GLU A 119 -6.59 -10.97 -15.25
CA GLU A 119 -6.49 -12.27 -14.58
C GLU A 119 -7.76 -13.12 -14.78
N LYS A 120 -8.95 -12.50 -14.84
CA LYS A 120 -10.19 -13.19 -15.22
C LYS A 120 -10.16 -13.74 -16.65
N GLU A 121 -9.66 -12.98 -17.62
CA GLU A 121 -9.53 -13.46 -19.00
C GLU A 121 -8.48 -14.58 -19.10
N VAL A 122 -7.36 -14.45 -18.41
CA VAL A 122 -6.33 -15.50 -18.28
C VAL A 122 -6.94 -16.77 -17.67
N SER A 123 -7.70 -16.65 -16.58
CA SER A 123 -8.33 -17.81 -15.92
C SER A 123 -9.34 -18.52 -16.83
N LYS A 124 -10.13 -17.77 -17.61
CA LYS A 124 -11.05 -18.35 -18.60
C LYS A 124 -10.29 -19.07 -19.72
N ALA A 125 -9.21 -18.46 -20.22
CA ALA A 125 -8.38 -19.07 -21.25
C ALA A 125 -7.70 -20.34 -20.75
N ALA A 126 -7.14 -20.32 -19.54
CA ALA A 126 -6.56 -21.50 -18.90
C ALA A 126 -7.57 -22.66 -18.79
N LYS A 127 -8.81 -22.37 -18.37
CA LYS A 127 -9.89 -23.38 -18.33
C LYS A 127 -10.28 -23.89 -19.71
N ARG A 128 -10.21 -23.05 -20.75
CA ARG A 128 -10.60 -23.40 -22.12
C ARG A 128 -9.54 -24.21 -22.87
N PHE A 129 -8.26 -23.89 -22.68
CA PHE A 129 -7.15 -24.48 -23.41
C PHE A 129 -6.42 -25.59 -22.64
N GLY A 130 -6.67 -25.74 -21.33
CA GLY A 130 -6.17 -26.85 -20.51
C GLY A 130 -4.65 -26.93 -20.53
N GLU A 131 -4.11 -28.13 -20.83
CA GLU A 131 -2.67 -28.39 -20.88
C GLU A 131 -1.93 -27.64 -22.00
N SER A 132 -2.65 -27.20 -23.04
CA SER A 132 -2.08 -26.41 -24.15
C SER A 132 -2.07 -24.91 -23.87
N PHE A 133 -2.44 -24.47 -22.66
CA PHE A 133 -2.48 -23.05 -22.33
C PHE A 133 -1.08 -22.51 -22.00
N ASP A 134 -0.59 -21.61 -22.85
CA ASP A 134 0.58 -20.78 -22.55
C ASP A 134 0.13 -19.38 -22.09
N LYS A 135 0.35 -19.09 -20.79
CA LYS A 135 0.02 -17.79 -20.20
C LYS A 135 0.82 -16.65 -20.84
N ALA A 136 2.10 -16.84 -21.12
CA ALA A 136 2.96 -15.80 -21.66
C ALA A 136 2.54 -15.45 -23.09
N GLN A 137 2.26 -16.47 -23.91
CA GLN A 137 1.76 -16.27 -25.27
C GLN A 137 0.38 -15.58 -25.24
N PHE A 138 -0.51 -15.98 -24.34
CA PHE A 138 -1.85 -15.38 -24.24
C PHE A 138 -1.80 -13.90 -23.83
N LEU A 139 -0.97 -13.54 -22.85
CA LEU A 139 -0.77 -12.14 -22.46
C LEU A 139 -0.23 -11.29 -23.61
N ALA A 140 0.65 -11.85 -24.44
CA ALA A 140 1.30 -11.14 -25.54
C ALA A 140 0.46 -11.04 -26.83
N THR A 141 -0.58 -11.87 -26.99
CA THR A 141 -1.33 -11.98 -28.27
C THR A 141 -2.81 -11.65 -28.16
N ASN A 142 -3.42 -11.77 -26.98
CA ASN A 142 -4.84 -11.49 -26.82
C ASN A 142 -5.11 -9.98 -26.89
N THR A 143 -5.89 -9.55 -27.88
CA THR A 143 -6.19 -8.13 -28.13
C THR A 143 -6.76 -7.42 -26.91
N ARG A 144 -7.69 -8.04 -26.16
CA ARG A 144 -8.30 -7.42 -24.97
C ARG A 144 -7.31 -7.27 -23.82
N VAL A 145 -6.46 -8.27 -23.61
CA VAL A 145 -5.44 -8.22 -22.56
C VAL A 145 -4.40 -7.15 -22.88
N ILE A 146 -3.95 -7.06 -24.12
CA ILE A 146 -3.02 -6.03 -24.58
C ILE A 146 -3.62 -4.64 -24.38
N GLU A 147 -4.89 -4.43 -24.76
CA GLU A 147 -5.60 -3.17 -24.53
C GLU A 147 -5.67 -2.80 -23.04
N TYR A 148 -5.98 -3.77 -22.17
CA TYR A 148 -6.01 -3.55 -20.72
C TYR A 148 -4.62 -3.22 -20.15
N GLN A 149 -3.57 -3.94 -20.56
CA GLN A 149 -2.20 -3.66 -20.14
C GLN A 149 -1.73 -2.28 -20.61
N ALA A 150 -2.01 -1.93 -21.87
CA ALA A 150 -1.68 -0.62 -22.42
C ALA A 150 -2.41 0.50 -21.66
N LYS A 151 -3.70 0.30 -21.33
CA LYS A 151 -4.48 1.26 -20.54
C LYS A 151 -3.90 1.44 -19.13
N ALA A 152 -3.63 0.34 -18.43
CA ALA A 152 -3.04 0.37 -17.09
C ALA A 152 -1.68 1.09 -17.08
N ALA A 153 -0.80 0.72 -18.02
CA ALA A 153 0.53 1.34 -18.15
C ALA A 153 0.45 2.83 -18.49
N ALA A 154 -0.48 3.24 -19.36
CA ALA A 154 -0.67 4.65 -19.71
C ALA A 154 -1.15 5.48 -18.51
N ILE A 155 -2.08 4.96 -17.71
CA ILE A 155 -2.59 5.62 -16.50
C ILE A 155 -1.46 5.80 -15.47
N LEU A 156 -0.73 4.73 -15.15
CA LEU A 156 0.38 4.78 -14.19
C LEU A 156 1.51 5.71 -14.67
N LYS A 157 1.80 5.70 -15.97
CA LYS A 157 2.81 6.58 -16.55
C LYS A 157 2.42 8.05 -16.44
N ARG A 158 1.17 8.42 -16.77
CA ARG A 158 0.67 9.79 -16.62
C ARG A 158 0.72 10.19 -15.15
N MET A 159 0.15 9.39 -14.26
CA MET A 159 0.20 9.65 -12.81
C MET A 159 1.63 9.91 -12.31
N GLY A 160 2.58 9.04 -12.66
CA GLY A 160 3.98 9.21 -12.26
C GLY A 160 4.62 10.49 -12.79
N GLN A 161 4.30 10.89 -14.02
CA GLN A 161 4.78 12.15 -14.60
C GLN A 161 4.15 13.37 -13.91
N SER A 162 2.85 13.35 -13.65
CA SER A 162 2.14 14.46 -13.02
C SER A 162 2.58 14.65 -11.58
N LEU A 163 2.78 13.56 -10.82
CA LEU A 163 3.32 13.62 -9.46
C LEU A 163 4.78 14.10 -9.42
N ALA A 164 5.64 13.65 -10.34
CA ALA A 164 7.02 14.10 -10.40
C ALA A 164 7.16 15.60 -10.73
N ASN A 165 6.19 16.16 -11.47
CA ASN A 165 6.14 17.57 -11.83
C ASN A 165 5.30 18.42 -10.84
N GLU A 166 4.79 17.82 -9.76
CA GLU A 166 3.86 18.46 -8.82
C GLU A 166 2.59 19.04 -9.49
N ASP A 167 2.19 18.49 -10.64
CA ASP A 167 1.02 18.91 -11.40
C ASP A 167 -0.26 18.24 -10.87
N LEU A 168 -0.74 18.76 -9.74
CA LEU A 168 -1.98 18.28 -9.11
C LEU A 168 -3.23 18.55 -9.95
N ALA A 169 -3.17 19.50 -10.89
CA ALA A 169 -4.28 19.77 -11.80
C ALA A 169 -4.45 18.62 -12.80
N ASP A 170 -3.35 18.11 -13.35
CA ASP A 170 -3.40 16.94 -14.24
C ASP A 170 -3.79 15.65 -13.48
N VAL A 171 -3.32 15.47 -12.24
CA VAL A 171 -3.76 14.34 -11.39
C VAL A 171 -5.28 14.38 -11.17
N LYS A 172 -5.83 15.56 -10.89
CA LYS A 172 -7.29 15.75 -10.77
C LYS A 172 -8.01 15.45 -12.09
N ALA A 173 -7.50 15.96 -13.20
CA ALA A 173 -8.09 15.71 -14.53
C ALA A 173 -8.10 14.20 -14.84
N LEU A 174 -7.01 13.49 -14.56
CA LEU A 174 -6.94 12.04 -14.72
C LEU A 174 -8.00 11.32 -13.89
N ILE A 175 -8.24 11.74 -12.64
CA ILE A 175 -9.28 11.14 -11.79
C ILE A 175 -10.69 11.39 -12.32
N GLU A 176 -10.97 12.60 -12.80
CA GLU A 176 -12.26 12.95 -13.41
C GLU A 176 -12.49 12.17 -14.73
N GLU A 177 -11.45 12.03 -15.57
CA GLU A 177 -11.49 11.25 -16.81
C GLU A 177 -11.73 9.75 -16.55
N LEU A 178 -11.25 9.22 -15.42
CA LEU A 178 -11.45 7.83 -15.03
C LEU A 178 -12.78 7.60 -14.30
N GLU A 179 -13.50 8.67 -13.94
CA GLU A 179 -14.76 8.65 -13.17
C GLU A 179 -14.63 7.90 -11.83
N ILE A 180 -13.52 8.09 -11.11
CA ILE A 180 -13.20 7.33 -9.88
C ILE A 180 -13.45 8.05 -8.56
N ALA A 181 -13.72 9.36 -8.57
CA ALA A 181 -14.15 10.12 -7.40
C ALA A 181 -14.97 11.35 -7.78
#